data_AF-M1EXX1-F1
#
_entry.id   AF-M1EXX1-F1
#
_cell.length_a   1.000
_cell.length_b   1.000
_cell.length_c   1.000
_cell.angle_alpha   90.00
_cell.angle_beta   90.00
_cell.angle_gamma   90.00
#
_symmetry.space_group_name_H-M   'P 1'
#
loop_
_entity.id
_entity.type
_entity.pdbx_description
1 polymer ?
#
loop_
_entity_poly.entity_id
_entity_poly.type
_entity_poly.pdbx_seq_one_letter_code
_entity_poly.pdbx_strand_id
1 'polypeptide(L)'
;MKFTSTTNHVFTFERVTLCTIVLIHKDTGQQYVVIFTDNNNIRDYKTGIVPQFGKLKQSDIDLVLFYRDEYEKYFDSLKDGDECLSFKDFIECLC
;
A
#
# COMPACT_ATOMS: atom_id res chain seq x y z
N MET A 1 -3.67 6.07 4.71
CA MET A 1 -2.79 6.73 3.71
C MET A 1 -3.48 6.85 2.34
N LYS A 2 -3.27 7.96 1.62
CA LYS A 2 -3.85 8.23 0.30
C LYS A 2 -2.76 8.41 -0.75
N PHE A 3 -2.95 7.82 -1.93
CA PHE A 3 -2.06 7.93 -3.07
C PHE A 3 -2.76 8.54 -4.27
N THR A 4 -1.96 9.18 -5.13
CA THR A 4 -2.40 9.70 -6.42
C THR A 4 -1.52 9.07 -7.50
N SER A 5 -2.13 8.33 -8.42
CA SER A 5 -1.39 7.71 -9.51
C SER A 5 -0.82 8.74 -10.49
N THR A 6 0.05 8.30 -11.40
CA THR A 6 0.59 9.16 -12.46
C THR A 6 -0.47 9.72 -13.42
N THR A 7 -1.68 9.16 -13.42
CA THR A 7 -2.83 9.65 -14.21
C THR A 7 -3.86 10.41 -13.34
N ASN A 8 -3.47 10.82 -12.13
CA ASN A 8 -4.28 11.60 -11.18
C ASN A 8 -5.48 10.88 -10.56
N HIS A 9 -5.54 9.55 -10.66
CA HIS A 9 -6.54 8.76 -9.95
C HIS A 9 -6.15 8.60 -8.48
N VAL A 10 -7.15 8.67 -7.60
CA VAL A 10 -6.94 8.63 -6.16
C VAL A 10 -7.24 7.23 -5.62
N PHE A 11 -6.32 6.73 -4.81
CA PHE A 11 -6.44 5.45 -4.14
C PHE A 11 -6.19 5.59 -2.64
N THR A 12 -6.81 4.74 -1.85
CA THR A 12 -6.46 4.55 -0.44
C THR A 12 -5.66 3.27 -0.28
N PHE A 13 -4.64 3.33 0.57
CA PHE A 13 -3.91 2.15 1.00
C PHE A 13 -4.85 1.18 1.74
N GLU A 14 -4.73 -0.12 1.45
CA GLU A 14 -5.43 -1.16 2.21
C GLU A 14 -4.47 -2.08 2.95
N ARG A 15 -3.52 -2.70 2.26
CA ARG A 15 -2.50 -3.56 2.87
C ARG A 15 -1.26 -3.67 1.99
N VAL A 16 -0.15 -4.10 2.58
CA VAL A 16 1.10 -4.42 1.89
C VAL A 16 1.47 -5.88 2.16
N THR A 17 2.07 -6.53 1.18
CA THR A 17 2.73 -7.84 1.30
C THR A 17 4.19 -7.71 0.88
N LEU A 18 4.91 -8.82 0.76
CA LEU A 18 6.33 -8.83 0.42
C LEU A 18 6.69 -7.95 -0.81
N CYS A 19 5.88 -8.01 -1.87
CA CYS A 19 6.13 -7.30 -3.14
C CYS A 19 4.93 -6.54 -3.69
N THR A 20 3.79 -6.54 -3.00
CA THR A 20 2.52 -6.01 -3.51
C THR A 20 1.89 -5.02 -2.54
N ILE A 21 1.43 -3.89 -3.06
CA ILE A 21 0.55 -2.96 -2.36
C ILE A 21 -0.87 -3.13 -2.88
N VAL A 22 -1.82 -3.33 -1.98
CA VAL A 22 -3.25 -3.37 -2.29
C VAL A 22 -3.83 -1.97 -2.06
N LEU A 23 -4.56 -1.51 -3.07
CA LEU A 23 -5.14 -0.18 -3.15
C LEU A 23 -6.66 -0.30 -3.33
N ILE A 24 -7.41 0.66 -2.79
CA ILE A 24 -8.84 0.81 -3.07
C ILE A 24 -9.04 2.11 -3.86
N HIS A 25 -9.63 2.03 -5.06
CA HIS A 25 -9.92 3.22 -5.86
C HIS A 25 -11.04 4.02 -5.19
N LYS A 26 -10.79 5.32 -4.97
CA LYS A 26 -11.65 6.15 -4.12
C LYS A 26 -13.10 6.25 -4.63
N ASP A 27 -13.29 6.32 -5.94
CA ASP A 27 -14.62 6.60 -6.50
C ASP A 27 -15.45 5.33 -6.70
N THR A 28 -14.81 4.18 -6.91
CA THR A 28 -15.49 2.92 -7.25
C THR A 28 -15.47 1.92 -6.10
N GLY A 29 -14.63 2.12 -5.09
CA GLY A 29 -14.38 1.14 -4.03
C GLY A 29 -13.69 -0.14 -4.51
N GLN A 30 -13.32 -0.23 -5.79
CA GLN A 30 -12.70 -1.43 -6.35
C GLN A 30 -11.24 -1.55 -5.92
N GLN A 31 -10.83 -2.79 -5.62
CA GLN A 31 -9.46 -3.11 -5.27
C GLN A 31 -8.57 -3.27 -6.51
N TYR A 32 -7.38 -2.70 -6.40
CA TYR A 32 -6.29 -2.83 -7.36
C TYR A 32 -5.01 -3.18 -6.64
N VAL A 33 -4.02 -3.64 -7.38
CA VAL A 33 -2.72 -4.03 -6.85
C VAL A 33 -1.60 -3.35 -7.60
N VAL A 34 -0.51 -3.07 -6.89
CA VAL A 34 0.76 -2.61 -7.46
C VAL A 34 1.84 -3.59 -7.04
N ILE A 35 2.45 -4.26 -8.02
CA ILE A 35 3.64 -5.09 -7.79
C ILE A 35 4.84 -4.17 -7.94
N PHE A 36 5.44 -3.76 -6.84
CA PHE A 36 6.48 -2.72 -6.86
C PHE A 36 7.85 -3.24 -7.28
N THR A 37 8.01 -4.56 -7.39
CA THR A 37 9.14 -5.19 -8.08
C THR A 37 8.93 -5.26 -9.59
N ASP A 38 7.78 -4.82 -10.11
CA ASP A 38 7.43 -4.85 -11.53
C ASP A 38 6.78 -3.52 -11.99
N ASN A 39 7.65 -2.51 -12.09
CA ASN A 39 7.42 -1.22 -12.76
C ASN A 39 6.29 -0.35 -12.20
N ASN A 40 5.77 -0.68 -11.02
CA ASN A 40 4.75 0.06 -10.26
C ASN A 40 3.42 0.28 -11.00
N ASN A 41 3.15 -0.48 -12.04
CA ASN A 41 1.87 -0.41 -12.76
C ASN A 41 0.72 -0.82 -11.84
N ILE A 42 -0.37 -0.04 -11.89
CA ILE A 42 -1.63 -0.40 -11.24
C ILE A 42 -2.32 -1.50 -12.05
N ARG A 43 -2.74 -2.55 -11.36
CA ARG A 43 -3.26 -3.78 -11.96
C ARG A 43 -4.58 -4.15 -11.31
N ASP A 44 -5.51 -4.64 -12.12
CA ASP A 44 -6.63 -5.44 -11.66
C ASP A 44 -6.15 -6.89 -11.53
N TYR A 45 -6.57 -7.58 -10.47
CA TYR A 45 -6.12 -8.94 -10.20
C TYR A 45 -6.54 -9.94 -11.28
N LYS A 46 -7.67 -9.69 -11.98
CA LYS A 46 -8.21 -10.57 -13.01
C LYS A 46 -7.69 -10.21 -14.39
N THR A 47 -7.61 -8.92 -14.71
CA THR A 47 -7.31 -8.46 -16.08
C THR A 47 -5.89 -7.95 -16.29
N GLY A 48 -5.08 -7.84 -15.23
CA GLY A 48 -3.69 -7.39 -15.32
C GLY A 48 -3.55 -5.87 -15.30
N ILE A 49 -2.55 -5.34 -16.01
CA ILE A 49 -2.25 -3.90 -16.05
C ILE A 49 -3.47 -3.12 -16.52
N VAL A 50 -3.78 -2.01 -15.84
CA VAL A 50 -4.88 -1.11 -16.18
C VAL A 50 -4.28 0.23 -16.66
N PRO A 51 -4.08 0.42 -17.98
CA PRO A 51 -3.34 1.58 -18.49
C PRO A 51 -3.93 2.93 -18.08
N GLN A 52 -5.27 3.02 -17.91
CA GLN A 52 -5.93 4.26 -17.51
C GLN A 52 -5.50 4.77 -16.12
N PHE A 53 -5.06 3.87 -15.23
CA PHE A 53 -4.60 4.25 -13.89
C PHE A 53 -3.11 4.52 -13.83
N GLY A 54 -2.36 4.15 -14.87
CA GLY A 54 -0.91 4.35 -14.92
C GLY A 54 -0.19 3.62 -13.79
N LYS A 55 0.66 4.35 -13.07
CA LYS A 55 1.57 3.82 -12.05
C LYS A 55 1.39 4.52 -10.71
N LEU A 56 1.81 3.84 -9.66
CA LEU A 56 2.10 4.50 -8.38
C LEU A 56 3.50 5.12 -8.45
N LYS A 57 3.71 6.30 -7.83
CA LYS A 57 5.02 6.98 -7.85
C LYS A 57 6.00 6.20 -7.01
N GLN A 58 7.29 6.19 -7.39
CA GLN A 58 8.32 5.50 -6.61
C GLN A 58 8.41 6.04 -5.18
N SER A 59 8.28 7.36 -4.98
CA SER A 59 8.24 7.96 -3.64
C SER A 59 7.12 7.43 -2.75
N ASP A 60 5.97 7.09 -3.32
CA ASP A 60 4.85 6.51 -2.58
C ASP A 60 5.14 5.05 -2.20
N ILE A 61 5.83 4.30 -3.07
CA ILE A 61 6.35 2.96 -2.76
C ILE A 61 7.37 3.03 -1.62
N ASP A 62 8.34 3.92 -1.75
CA ASP A 62 9.43 4.09 -0.79
C ASP A 62 8.86 4.44 0.60
N LEU A 63 7.82 5.29 0.65
CA LEU A 63 7.11 5.62 1.87
C LEU A 63 6.45 4.39 2.51
N VAL A 64 5.77 3.55 1.73
CA VAL A 64 5.16 2.32 2.26
C VAL A 64 6.22 1.34 2.78
N LEU A 65 7.34 1.20 2.07
CA LEU A 65 8.45 0.35 2.51
C LEU A 65 9.08 0.88 3.79
N PHE A 66 9.29 2.19 3.90
CA PHE A 66 9.74 2.82 5.13
C PHE A 66 8.83 2.47 6.32
N TYR A 67 7.52 2.64 6.17
CA TYR A 67 6.59 2.27 7.26
C TYR A 67 6.59 0.78 7.56
N ARG A 68 6.80 -0.08 6.55
CA ARG A 68 6.91 -1.52 6.78
C ARG A 68 8.10 -1.84 7.68
N ASP A 69 9.25 -1.22 7.41
CA ASP A 69 10.45 -1.40 8.22
C ASP A 69 10.25 -0.84 9.65
N GLU A 70 9.54 0.27 9.81
CA GLU A 70 9.14 0.79 11.13
C GLU A 70 8.15 -0.14 11.86
N TYR A 71 7.23 -0.76 11.12
CA TYR A 71 6.29 -1.72 11.68
C TYR A 71 6.97 -3.01 12.13
N GLU A 72 7.99 -3.49 11.40
CA GLU A 72 8.80 -4.64 11.82
C GLU A 72 9.51 -4.34 13.16
N LYS A 73 10.09 -3.15 13.33
CA LYS A 73 10.67 -2.72 14.61
C LYS A 73 9.65 -2.66 15.73
N TYR A 74 8.44 -2.14 15.44
CA TYR A 74 7.34 -2.13 16.40
C TYR A 74 6.97 -3.56 16.80
N PHE A 75 6.77 -4.44 15.83
CA PHE A 75 6.41 -5.83 16.04
C PHE A 75 7.44 -6.58 16.90
N ASP A 76 8.73 -6.41 16.59
CA ASP A 76 9.83 -7.01 17.36
C ASP A 76 9.94 -6.46 18.79
N SER A 77 9.36 -5.29 19.07
CA SER A 77 9.35 -4.68 20.40
C SER A 77 8.22 -5.17 21.31
N LEU A 78 7.23 -5.89 20.75
CA LEU A 78 6.08 -6.42 21.49
C LEU A 78 6.51 -7.55 22.42
N LYS A 79 5.89 -7.59 23.61
CA LYS A 79 6.05 -8.67 24.58
C LYS A 79 4.91 -9.66 24.45
N ASP A 80 5.11 -10.87 24.99
CA ASP A 80 4.06 -11.88 25.05
C ASP A 80 2.81 -11.32 25.75
N GLY A 81 1.68 -11.33 25.04
CA GLY A 81 0.39 -10.84 25.53
C GLY A 81 0.06 -9.39 25.14
N ASP A 82 0.98 -8.66 24.51
CA ASP A 82 0.67 -7.35 23.94
C ASP A 82 -0.28 -7.49 22.73
N GLU A 83 -1.24 -6.56 22.62
CA GLU A 83 -2.07 -6.45 21.43
C GLU A 83 -1.26 -5.84 20.28
N CYS A 84 -1.16 -6.58 19.17
CA CYS A 84 -0.51 -6.10 17.96
C CYS A 84 -1.50 -5.30 17.10
N LEU A 85 -1.13 -4.07 16.77
CA LEU A 85 -1.85 -3.28 15.76
C LEU A 85 -1.74 -3.93 14.38
N SER A 86 -2.75 -3.77 13.53
CA SER A 86 -2.56 -4.07 12.11
C SER A 86 -1.62 -3.03 11.50
N PHE A 87 -0.94 -3.39 10.40
CA PHE A 87 -0.07 -2.44 9.70
C PHE A 87 -0.78 -1.14 9.30
N LYS A 88 -2.06 -1.25 8.92
CA LYS A 88 -2.88 -0.10 8.56
C LYS A 88 -3.12 0.80 9.76
N ASP A 89 -3.52 0.22 10.90
CA ASP A 89 -3.76 0.97 12.14
C ASP A 89 -2.47 1.60 12.68
N PHE A 90 -1.35 0.88 12.60
CA PHE A 90 -0.03 1.40 12.96
C PHE A 90 0.34 2.66 12.17
N ILE A 91 0.17 2.63 10.85
CA ILE A 91 0.42 3.82 10.01
C ILE A 91 -0.52 4.96 10.40
N GLU A 92 -1.80 4.66 10.65
CA GLU A 92 -2.79 5.67 11.03
C GLU A 92 -2.49 6.31 12.39
N CYS A 93 -1.81 5.61 13.31
CA CYS A 93 -1.31 6.23 14.55
C CYS A 93 -0.13 7.19 14.35
N LEU A 94 0.58 7.10 13.22
CA LEU A 94 1.77 7.93 12.92
C LEU A 94 1.48 9.14 12.02
N CYS A 95 0.28 9.22 11.44
CA CYS A 95 -0.10 10.21 10.41
C CYS A 95 -1.22 11.14 10.89
#